data_AF-A0A5E4QMP2-F1
#
_entry.id   AF-A0A5E4QMP2-F1
#
_cell.length_a   1.000
_cell.length_b   1.000
_cell.length_c   1.000
_cell.angle_alpha   90.00
_cell.angle_beta   90.00
_cell.angle_gamma   90.00
#
_symmetry.space_group_name_H-M   'P 1'
#
loop_
_entity.id
_entity.type
_entity.pdbx_description
1 polymer ?
#
loop_
_entity_poly.entity_id
_entity_poly.type
_entity_poly.pdbx_seq_one_letter_code
_entity_poly.pdbx_strand_id
1 'polypeptide(L)'
;MTLHWLVKPKDPAAFHPSFIKFLEEGVHSGTSKKDTEIRVSELREAILPVLKEDMASDAEFWLNSKAAMLLALAVLSIESSKNIVEAFAKAICRPDWKIKVNNEEVLAVEDAGIHMCLKKLALMDKSAEYSLGELKNGWQQTVAVSLFLN
;
A
#
# COMPACT_ATOMS: atom_id res chain seq x y z
N MET A 1 -7.00 2.32 8.96
CA MET A 1 -6.25 3.52 9.41
C MET A 1 -5.26 3.21 10.54
N THR A 2 -5.64 2.54 11.63
CA THR A 2 -4.71 2.20 12.74
C THR A 2 -3.47 1.42 12.29
N LEU A 3 -3.67 0.35 11.49
CA LEU A 3 -2.55 -0.45 10.97
C LEU A 3 -1.55 0.38 10.15
N HIS A 4 -2.04 1.36 9.37
CA HIS A 4 -1.16 2.25 8.60
C HIS A 4 -0.28 3.09 9.50
N TRP A 5 -0.80 3.58 10.63
CA TRP A 5 0.00 4.32 11.60
C TRP A 5 1.10 3.47 12.23
N LEU A 6 0.84 2.18 12.48
CA LEU A 6 1.85 1.26 13.03
C LEU A 6 2.96 0.96 12.01
N VAL A 7 2.62 0.85 10.73
CA VAL A 7 3.57 0.57 9.65
C VAL A 7 4.38 1.83 9.29
N LYS A 8 3.69 2.92 8.96
CA LYS A 8 4.28 4.17 8.48
C LYS A 8 3.58 5.36 9.14
N PRO A 9 3.95 5.69 10.40
CA PRO A 9 3.36 6.82 11.09
C PRO A 9 3.66 8.10 10.34
N LYS A 10 2.74 9.08 10.43
CA LYS A 10 2.86 10.39 9.79
C LYS A 10 2.95 10.35 8.26
N ASP A 11 2.47 9.27 7.63
CA ASP A 11 2.45 9.16 6.17
C ASP A 11 1.46 10.17 5.54
N PRO A 12 1.94 11.19 4.80
CA PRO A 12 1.06 12.18 4.17
C PRO A 12 0.19 11.57 3.06
N ALA A 13 0.52 10.36 2.56
CA ALA A 13 -0.33 9.66 1.61
C ALA A 13 -1.61 9.10 2.26
N ALA A 14 -1.63 8.93 3.59
CA ALA A 14 -2.74 8.36 4.34
C ALA A 14 -3.38 9.34 5.34
N PHE A 15 -2.63 10.31 5.86
CA PHE A 15 -3.07 11.20 6.92
C PHE A 15 -3.00 12.67 6.52
N HIS A 16 -4.07 13.41 6.80
CA HIS A 16 -4.09 14.85 6.59
C HIS A 16 -3.08 15.55 7.51
N PRO A 17 -2.36 16.59 7.06
CA PRO A 17 -1.35 17.28 7.88
C PRO A 17 -1.85 17.78 9.24
N SER A 18 -3.11 18.24 9.33
CA SER A 18 -3.68 18.65 10.62
C SER A 18 -3.82 17.51 11.61
N PHE A 19 -4.11 16.29 11.15
CA PHE A 19 -4.20 15.11 12.00
C PHE A 19 -2.82 14.68 12.49
N ILE A 20 -1.82 14.73 11.61
CA ILE A 20 -0.42 14.47 11.97
C ILE A 20 0.03 15.45 13.06
N LYS A 21 -0.19 16.75 12.84
CA LYS A 21 0.17 17.80 13.80
C LYS A 21 -0.49 17.60 15.16
N PHE A 22 -1.80 17.30 15.17
CA PHE A 22 -2.53 17.01 16.40
C PHE A 22 -1.91 15.84 17.19
N LEU A 23 -1.52 14.76 16.51
CA LEU A 23 -0.88 13.62 17.18
C LEU A 23 0.53 13.94 17.68
N GLU A 24 1.28 14.77 16.96
CA GLU A 24 2.61 15.22 17.40
C GLU A 24 2.57 16.08 18.66
N GLU A 25 1.58 16.97 18.78
CA GLU A 25 1.35 17.76 20.00
C GLU A 25 1.07 16.84 21.22
N GLY A 26 0.31 15.76 21.01
CA GLY A 26 0.08 14.72 22.02
C GLY A 26 1.35 13.98 22.44
N VAL A 27 2.24 13.67 21.48
CA VAL A 27 3.55 13.05 21.79
C VAL A 27 4.43 14.00 22.60
N HIS A 28 4.46 15.29 22.26
CA HIS A 28 5.28 16.29 22.94
C HIS A 28 4.84 16.56 24.38
N SER A 29 3.53 16.51 24.63
CA SER A 29 2.94 16.67 25.98
C SER A 29 2.94 15.39 26.82
N GLY A 30 3.40 14.28 26.26
CA GLY A 30 3.37 12.97 26.92
C GLY A 30 4.46 12.78 27.98
N THR A 31 4.22 11.85 28.92
CA THR A 31 5.18 11.46 29.97
C THR A 31 6.06 10.27 29.57
N SER A 32 5.93 9.79 28.32
CA SER A 32 6.64 8.59 27.87
C SER A 32 8.13 8.86 27.68
N LYS A 33 8.95 8.05 28.36
CA LYS A 33 10.42 8.16 28.34
C LYS A 33 11.08 7.34 27.23
N LYS A 34 10.32 6.47 26.54
CA LYS A 34 10.85 5.64 25.45
C LYS A 34 11.05 6.51 24.22
N ASP A 35 12.20 6.39 23.57
CA ASP A 35 12.48 7.05 22.29
C ASP A 35 11.41 6.74 21.24
N THR A 36 11.08 7.75 20.43
CA THR A 36 9.97 7.64 19.47
C THR A 36 10.29 6.67 18.35
N GLU A 37 11.52 6.70 17.82
CA GLU A 37 11.92 5.84 16.71
C GLU A 37 12.04 4.39 17.16
N ILE A 38 12.58 4.15 18.36
CA ILE A 38 12.62 2.80 18.97
C ILE A 38 11.20 2.24 19.08
N ARG A 39 10.26 3.02 19.61
CA ARG A 39 8.85 2.59 19.76
C ARG A 39 8.21 2.27 18.42
N VAL A 40 8.42 3.11 17.41
CA VAL A 40 7.90 2.88 16.05
C VAL A 40 8.50 1.61 15.46
N SER A 41 9.80 1.38 15.62
CA SER A 41 10.47 0.18 15.13
C SER A 41 9.92 -1.09 15.76
N GLU A 42 9.80 -1.14 17.10
CA GLU A 42 9.26 -2.31 17.81
C GLU A 42 7.82 -2.63 17.40
N LEU A 43 6.95 -1.61 17.29
CA LEU A 43 5.56 -1.79 16.88
C LEU A 43 5.45 -2.29 15.44
N ARG A 44 6.29 -1.76 14.56
CA ARG A 44 6.36 -2.16 13.16
C ARG A 44 6.84 -3.61 13.03
N GLU A 45 7.91 -3.97 13.72
CA GLU A 45 8.46 -5.33 13.74
C GLU A 45 7.42 -6.36 14.19
N ALA A 46 6.60 -6.01 15.19
CA ALA A 46 5.54 -6.88 15.67
C ALA A 46 4.41 -7.14 14.65
N ILE A 47 4.09 -6.16 13.79
CA ILE A 47 2.92 -6.24 12.89
C ILE A 47 3.27 -6.63 11.46
N LEU A 48 4.47 -6.32 10.98
CA LEU A 48 4.87 -6.58 9.58
C LEU A 48 4.75 -8.06 9.17
N PRO A 49 5.18 -9.06 9.97
CA PRO A 49 5.11 -10.46 9.54
C PRO A 49 3.68 -10.90 9.21
N VAL A 50 2.72 -10.57 10.07
CA VAL A 50 1.31 -10.94 9.90
C VAL A 50 0.71 -10.24 8.68
N LEU A 51 1.01 -8.94 8.49
CA LEU A 51 0.54 -8.21 7.32
C LEU A 51 1.10 -8.77 6.01
N LYS A 52 2.39 -9.13 5.99
CA LYS A 52 3.02 -9.68 4.78
C LYS A 52 2.44 -11.04 4.41
N GLU A 53 2.17 -11.88 5.40
CA GLU A 53 1.51 -13.18 5.20
C GLU A 53 0.08 -13.03 4.67
N ASP A 54 -0.70 -12.13 5.28
CA ASP A 54 -2.07 -11.83 4.86
C ASP A 54 -2.13 -11.24 3.45
N MET A 55 -1.21 -10.31 3.12
CA MET A 55 -1.09 -9.73 1.77
C MET A 55 -0.74 -10.75 0.70
N ALA A 56 0.12 -11.72 1.02
CA ALA A 56 0.49 -12.77 0.08
C ALA A 56 -0.63 -13.82 -0.10
N SER A 57 -1.45 -14.03 0.93
CA SER A 57 -2.52 -15.05 0.92
C SER A 57 -3.85 -14.54 0.37
N ASP A 58 -4.19 -13.26 0.56
CA ASP A 58 -5.44 -12.64 0.07
C ASP A 58 -5.17 -11.34 -0.69
N ALA A 59 -4.39 -11.41 -1.77
CA ALA A 59 -4.07 -10.26 -2.60
C ALA A 59 -5.31 -9.51 -3.13
N GLU A 60 -6.42 -10.21 -3.37
CA GLU A 60 -7.64 -9.60 -3.88
C GLU A 60 -8.26 -8.63 -2.87
N PHE A 61 -8.36 -9.02 -1.60
CA PHE A 61 -8.81 -8.13 -0.53
C PHE A 61 -7.96 -6.85 -0.46
N TRP A 62 -6.64 -7.01 -0.49
CA TRP A 62 -5.70 -5.90 -0.37
C TRP A 62 -5.72 -4.93 -1.55
N LEU A 63 -6.12 -5.43 -2.72
CA LEU A 63 -6.25 -4.63 -3.94
C LEU A 63 -7.66 -4.05 -4.13
N ASN A 64 -8.67 -4.50 -3.37
CA ASN A 64 -10.07 -4.13 -3.57
C ASN A 64 -10.45 -2.72 -3.08
N SER A 65 -9.55 -1.99 -2.42
CA SER A 65 -9.83 -0.61 -2.02
C SER A 65 -8.58 0.24 -1.97
N LYS A 66 -8.74 1.54 -2.24
CA LYS A 66 -7.66 2.53 -2.09
C LYS A 66 -7.02 2.48 -0.71
N ALA A 67 -7.81 2.31 0.35
CA ALA A 67 -7.29 2.30 1.72
C ALA A 67 -6.39 1.09 1.99
N ALA A 68 -6.81 -0.10 1.54
CA ALA A 68 -6.00 -1.32 1.68
C ALA A 68 -4.74 -1.25 0.81
N MET A 69 -4.86 -0.78 -0.44
CA MET A 69 -3.71 -0.60 -1.32
C MET A 69 -2.69 0.40 -0.78
N LEU A 70 -3.13 1.50 -0.17
CA LEU A 70 -2.20 2.46 0.44
C LEU A 70 -1.41 1.82 1.59
N LEU A 71 -2.03 0.96 2.40
CA LEU A 71 -1.34 0.22 3.44
C LEU A 71 -0.36 -0.80 2.85
N ALA A 72 -0.76 -1.52 1.80
CA ALA A 72 0.15 -2.44 1.11
C ALA A 72 1.37 -1.72 0.50
N LEU A 73 1.16 -0.54 -0.11
CA LEU A 73 2.25 0.32 -0.58
C LEU A 73 3.16 0.77 0.57
N ALA A 74 2.60 1.12 1.73
CA ALA A 74 3.39 1.49 2.90
C ALA A 74 4.28 0.33 3.37
N VAL A 75 3.73 -0.89 3.44
CA VAL A 75 4.49 -2.11 3.78
C VAL A 75 5.60 -2.38 2.76
N LEU A 76 5.27 -2.40 1.46
CA LEU A 76 6.24 -2.63 0.39
C LEU A 76 7.31 -1.53 0.29
N SER A 77 7.03 -0.32 0.77
CA SER A 77 8.00 0.78 0.81
C SER A 77 9.03 0.66 1.93
N ILE A 78 8.77 -0.20 2.91
CA ILE A 78 9.70 -0.50 4.01
C ILE A 78 10.54 -1.72 3.65
N GLU A 79 9.87 -2.78 3.18
CA GLU A 79 10.52 -4.04 2.83
C GLU A 79 9.79 -4.68 1.64
N SER A 80 10.47 -4.78 0.50
CA SER A 80 9.93 -5.47 -0.66
C SER A 80 9.79 -6.98 -0.39
N SER A 81 8.76 -7.60 -0.93
CA SER A 81 8.53 -9.04 -0.78
C SER A 81 8.11 -9.66 -2.10
N LYS A 82 8.92 -10.58 -2.61
CA LYS A 82 8.64 -11.32 -3.85
C LYS A 82 7.26 -11.97 -3.83
N ASN A 83 6.89 -12.64 -2.74
CA ASN A 83 5.62 -13.37 -2.65
C ASN A 83 4.41 -12.43 -2.76
N ILE A 84 4.46 -11.27 -2.10
CA ILE A 84 3.39 -10.26 -2.18
C ILE A 84 3.31 -9.70 -3.60
N VAL A 85 4.46 -9.32 -4.16
CA VAL A 85 4.55 -8.75 -5.51
C VAL A 85 4.02 -9.75 -6.55
N GLU A 86 4.36 -11.04 -6.45
CA GLU A 86 3.82 -12.09 -7.32
C GLU A 86 2.31 -12.31 -7.15
N ALA A 87 1.80 -12.30 -5.92
CA ALA A 87 0.38 -12.43 -5.65
C ALA A 87 -0.41 -11.23 -6.22
N PHE A 88 0.12 -10.02 -6.03
CA PHE A 88 -0.47 -8.80 -6.56
C PHE A 88 -0.45 -8.78 -8.08
N ALA A 89 0.68 -9.15 -8.71
CA ALA A 89 0.79 -9.25 -10.16
C ALA A 89 -0.28 -10.18 -10.74
N LYS A 90 -0.47 -11.35 -10.12
CA LYS A 90 -1.49 -12.33 -10.55
C LYS A 90 -2.90 -11.73 -10.51
N ALA A 91 -3.24 -10.97 -9.47
CA ALA A 91 -4.56 -10.34 -9.35
C ALA A 91 -4.74 -9.15 -10.32
N ILE A 92 -3.73 -8.28 -10.41
CA ILE A 92 -3.77 -7.06 -11.22
C ILE A 92 -3.82 -7.37 -12.72
N CYS A 93 -3.11 -8.40 -13.17
CA CYS A 93 -3.06 -8.75 -14.60
C CYS A 93 -4.32 -9.48 -15.10
N ARG A 94 -5.33 -9.69 -14.24
CA ARG A 94 -6.61 -10.28 -14.68
C ARG A 94 -7.44 -9.23 -15.42
N PRO A 95 -7.88 -9.49 -16.65
CA PRO A 95 -8.64 -8.52 -17.44
C PRO A 95 -10.03 -8.23 -16.86
N ASP A 96 -10.56 -9.12 -16.02
CA ASP A 96 -11.86 -9.05 -15.37
C ASP A 96 -11.77 -8.63 -13.89
N TRP A 97 -10.62 -8.10 -13.45
CA TRP A 97 -10.46 -7.61 -12.08
C TRP A 97 -11.38 -6.41 -11.83
N LYS A 98 -12.39 -6.63 -10.98
CA LYS A 98 -13.40 -5.64 -10.60
C LYS A 98 -13.33 -5.32 -9.11
N ILE A 99 -13.79 -4.13 -8.77
CA ILE A 99 -13.97 -3.66 -7.39
C ILE A 99 -15.39 -3.11 -7.22
N LYS A 100 -15.85 -2.97 -5.97
CA LYS A 100 -17.12 -2.31 -5.65
C LYS A 100 -16.91 -0.85 -5.28
N VAL A 101 -17.51 0.06 -6.04
CA VAL A 101 -17.53 1.50 -5.76
C VAL A 101 -18.99 1.94 -5.70
N ASN A 102 -19.43 2.51 -4.59
CA ASN A 102 -20.82 2.97 -4.40
C ASN A 102 -21.89 1.90 -4.73
N ASN A 103 -21.63 0.63 -4.40
CA ASN A 103 -22.44 -0.55 -4.72
C ASN A 103 -22.50 -0.95 -6.21
N GLU A 104 -21.71 -0.34 -7.07
CA GLU A 104 -21.55 -0.73 -8.47
C GLU A 104 -20.22 -1.48 -8.67
N GLU A 105 -20.22 -2.46 -9.56
CA GLU A 105 -18.99 -3.14 -9.97
C GLU A 105 -18.36 -2.42 -11.15
N VAL A 106 -17.11 -1.96 -10.96
CA VAL A 106 -16.31 -1.29 -11.98
C VAL A 106 -15.00 -2.03 -12.18
N LEU A 107 -14.39 -1.91 -13.37
CA LEU A 107 -13.05 -2.43 -13.56
C LEU A 107 -12.09 -1.68 -12.63
N ALA A 108 -11.25 -2.41 -11.92
CA ALA A 108 -10.39 -1.82 -10.90
C ALA A 108 -9.44 -0.76 -11.49
N VAL A 109 -8.98 -0.97 -12.73
CA VAL A 109 -8.09 -0.05 -13.45
C VAL A 109 -8.78 1.28 -13.86
N GLU A 110 -10.11 1.33 -13.85
CA GLU A 110 -10.91 2.52 -14.18
C GLU A 110 -11.23 3.37 -12.94
N ASP A 111 -11.14 2.80 -11.73
CA ASP A 111 -11.28 3.58 -10.50
C ASP A 111 -10.08 4.50 -10.29
N ALA A 112 -10.32 5.80 -10.14
CA ALA A 112 -9.27 6.79 -9.99
C ALA A 112 -8.40 6.55 -8.73
N GLY A 113 -8.97 6.02 -7.65
CA GLY A 113 -8.25 5.72 -6.42
C GLY A 113 -7.28 4.56 -6.59
N ILE A 114 -7.75 3.46 -7.19
CA ILE A 114 -6.95 2.28 -7.51
C ILE A 114 -5.90 2.61 -8.56
N HIS A 115 -6.28 3.29 -9.64
CA HIS A 115 -5.37 3.75 -10.68
C HIS A 115 -4.18 4.52 -10.09
N MET A 116 -4.43 5.46 -9.19
CA MET A 116 -3.36 6.22 -8.52
C MET A 116 -2.47 5.33 -7.63
N CYS A 117 -3.02 4.27 -7.02
CA CYS A 117 -2.24 3.31 -6.26
C CYS A 117 -1.38 2.42 -7.18
N LEU A 118 -1.90 1.98 -8.33
CA LEU A 118 -1.15 1.25 -9.35
C LEU A 118 0.02 2.08 -9.88
N LYS A 119 -0.20 3.38 -10.13
CA LYS A 119 0.86 4.31 -10.52
C LYS A 119 1.95 4.42 -9.44
N LYS A 120 1.57 4.50 -8.16
CA LYS A 120 2.54 4.50 -7.05
C LYS A 120 3.33 3.20 -6.98
N LEU A 121 2.65 2.07 -7.17
CA LEU A 121 3.27 0.75 -7.19
C LEU A 121 4.32 0.65 -8.32
N ALA A 122 3.98 1.10 -9.52
CA ALA A 122 4.89 1.15 -10.66
C ALA A 122 6.07 2.11 -10.47
N LEU A 123 5.90 3.20 -9.71
CA LEU A 123 7.01 4.09 -9.37
C LEU A 123 7.96 3.46 -8.36
N MET A 124 7.46 2.61 -7.45
CA MET A 124 8.28 1.90 -6.47
C MET A 124 9.15 0.81 -7.10
N ASP A 125 8.72 0.21 -8.22
CA ASP A 125 9.52 -0.76 -9.00
C ASP A 125 10.92 -0.23 -9.36
N LYS A 126 11.08 1.09 -9.52
CA LYS A 126 12.38 1.70 -9.89
C LYS A 126 13.48 1.50 -8.85
N SER A 127 13.12 1.25 -7.60
CA SER A 127 14.05 1.11 -6.47
C SER A 127 13.82 -0.17 -5.68
N ALA A 128 12.95 -1.07 -6.15
CA ALA A 128 12.60 -2.30 -5.46
C ALA A 128 13.58 -3.43 -5.82
N GLU A 129 13.87 -4.30 -4.87
CA GLU A 129 14.64 -5.54 -5.10
C GLU A 129 13.85 -6.55 -5.94
N TYR A 130 12.53 -6.53 -5.82
CA TYR A 130 11.59 -7.36 -6.59
C TYR A 130 10.62 -6.44 -7.32
N SER A 131 10.59 -6.50 -8.65
CA SER A 131 9.73 -5.65 -9.46
C SER A 131 8.56 -6.41 -10.09
N LEU A 132 7.42 -5.73 -10.25
CA LEU A 132 6.29 -6.26 -11.01
C LEU A 132 6.62 -6.38 -12.51
N GLY A 133 7.52 -5.53 -13.01
CA GLY A 133 8.02 -5.52 -14.38
C GLY A 133 8.73 -6.80 -14.81
N GLU A 134 9.40 -7.49 -13.90
CA GLU A 134 10.13 -8.74 -14.20
C GLU A 134 9.21 -9.97 -14.19
N LEU A 135 8.01 -9.87 -13.60
CA LEU A 135 7.22 -11.03 -13.23
C LEU A 135 6.15 -11.46 -14.24
N LYS A 136 5.80 -10.68 -15.29
CA LYS A 136 4.98 -11.15 -16.46
C LYS A 136 4.69 -10.12 -17.56
N ASN A 137 4.46 -10.64 -18.77
CA ASN A 137 3.85 -9.94 -19.91
C ASN A 137 2.40 -9.53 -19.58
N GLY A 138 2.14 -8.24 -19.41
CA GLY A 138 0.81 -7.69 -19.06
C GLY A 138 0.88 -6.55 -18.04
N TRP A 139 1.89 -6.57 -17.16
CA TRP A 139 2.16 -5.47 -16.23
C TRP A 139 2.47 -4.18 -16.99
N GLN A 140 3.35 -4.21 -17.99
CA GLN A 140 3.65 -3.01 -18.79
C GLN A 140 2.43 -2.44 -19.51
N GLN A 141 1.47 -3.28 -19.90
CA GLN A 141 0.23 -2.83 -20.53
C GLN A 141 -0.72 -2.20 -19.49
N THR A 142 -0.84 -2.80 -18.31
CA THR A 142 -1.63 -2.25 -17.19
C THR A 142 -1.03 -0.95 -16.64
N VAL A 143 0.30 -0.88 -16.58
CA VAL A 143 1.07 0.32 -16.24
C VAL A 143 0.93 1.39 -17.32
N ALA A 144 0.98 1.02 -18.60
CA ALA A 144 0.73 1.98 -19.68
C ALA A 144 -0.68 2.58 -19.56
N VAL A 145 -1.71 1.76 -19.37
CA VAL A 145 -3.08 2.24 -19.13
C VAL A 145 -3.13 3.17 -17.91
N SER A 146 -2.42 2.83 -16.82
CA SER A 146 -2.37 3.66 -15.61
C SER A 146 -1.42 4.87 -15.65
N LEU A 147 -0.55 4.98 -16.65
CA LEU A 147 0.32 6.14 -16.85
C LEU A 147 -0.24 7.12 -17.89
N PHE A 148 -1.12 6.66 -18.79
CA PHE A 148 -1.61 7.43 -19.94
C PHE A 148 -3.09 7.85 -19.87
N LEU A 149 -3.90 7.33 -18.94
CA LEU A 149 -5.22 7.87 -18.65
C LEU A 149 -5.09 9.01 -17.61
N ASN A 150 -5.28 10.25 -18.07
CA ASN A 150 -5.35 11.47 -17.25
C ASN A 150 -6.80 11.83 -16.95
#